data_AF-A0A3B1C5C0-F1
#
_entry.id   AF-A0A3B1C5C0-F1
#
_cell.length_a   1.000
_cell.length_b   1.000
_cell.length_c   1.000
_cell.angle_alpha   90.00
_cell.angle_beta   90.00
_cell.angle_gamma   90.00
#
_symmetry.space_group_name_H-M   'P 1'
#
loop_
_entity.id
_entity.type
_entity.pdbx_description
1 polymer ?
#
loop_
_entity_poly.entity_id
_entity_poly.type
_entity_poly.pdbx_seq_one_letter_code
_entity_poly.pdbx_strand_id
1 'polypeptide(L)'
;MIDIDFTLGIQLVNFFIMLWFLNRFIFRPMLKMADDREGKIKELEDRSKRAAEKLEEATSSYENGVVEIRHEASETVASTRKEAQDISSGIQEKARKEYKSMVDKAALEIQEEMEKVSSDLKKDIGGFAQVLATKILGRQAG
;
A
#
# COMPACT_ATOMS: atom_id res chain seq x y z
N MET A 1 4.31 98.59 -32.47
CA MET A 1 4.08 97.59 -33.53
C MET A 1 4.83 96.35 -33.09
N ILE A 2 4.25 95.17 -33.29
CA ILE A 2 4.97 93.92 -33.07
C ILE A 2 5.92 93.80 -34.26
N ASP A 3 7.17 94.20 -34.07
CA ASP A 3 8.20 93.89 -35.04
C ASP A 3 8.41 92.38 -34.96
N ILE A 4 7.99 91.68 -36.02
CA ILE A 4 8.22 90.25 -36.19
C ILE A 4 9.71 90.11 -36.53
N ASP A 5 10.53 90.25 -35.51
CA ASP A 5 11.97 90.12 -35.61
C ASP A 5 12.37 88.65 -35.55
N PHE A 6 13.47 88.34 -36.22
CA PHE A 6 14.17 87.05 -36.21
C PHE A 6 14.31 86.42 -34.81
N THR A 7 14.30 87.25 -33.76
CA THR A 7 14.25 86.90 -32.33
C THR A 7 13.05 86.03 -31.95
N LEU A 8 11.85 86.25 -32.53
CA LEU A 8 10.68 85.40 -32.28
C LEU A 8 10.90 83.98 -32.83
N GLY A 9 11.56 83.86 -33.99
CA GLY A 9 11.94 82.57 -34.57
C GLY A 9 12.92 81.81 -33.69
N ILE A 10 13.95 82.50 -33.17
CA ILE A 10 14.91 81.93 -32.22
C ILE A 10 14.21 81.49 -30.92
N GLN A 11 13.29 82.29 -30.39
CA GLN A 11 12.55 81.96 -29.17
C GLN A 11 11.64 80.73 -29.36
N LEU A 12 11.00 80.59 -30.53
CA LEU A 12 10.24 79.39 -30.90
C LEU A 12 11.13 78.14 -30.98
N VAL A 13 12.29 78.24 -31.62
CA VAL A 13 13.26 77.14 -31.68
C VAL A 13 13.74 76.75 -30.27
N ASN A 14 14.05 77.72 -29.42
CA ASN A 14 14.44 77.46 -28.03
C ASN A 14 13.31 76.77 -27.24
N PHE A 15 12.08 77.22 -27.40
CA PHE A 15 10.90 76.60 -26.78
C PHE A 15 10.74 75.14 -27.23
N PHE A 16 10.85 74.85 -28.53
CA PHE A 16 10.77 73.47 -29.03
C PHE A 16 11.93 72.59 -28.56
N ILE A 17 13.14 73.11 -28.48
CA ILE A 17 14.29 72.39 -27.92
C ILE A 17 14.04 72.06 -26.43
N MET A 18 13.54 73.03 -25.66
CA MET A 18 13.22 72.82 -24.25
C MET A 18 12.07 71.83 -24.05
N LEU A 19 11.04 71.89 -24.90
CA LEU A 19 9.94 70.91 -24.90
C LEU A 19 10.45 69.51 -25.24
N TRP A 20 11.32 69.39 -26.24
CA TRP A 20 11.96 68.12 -26.59
C TRP A 20 12.80 67.57 -25.44
N PHE A 21 13.59 68.42 -24.78
CA PHE A 21 14.38 68.04 -23.61
C PHE A 21 13.47 67.55 -22.46
N LEU A 22 12.43 68.31 -22.12
CA LEU A 22 11.48 67.95 -21.06
C LEU A 22 10.75 66.63 -21.36
N ASN A 23 10.31 66.42 -22.60
CA ASN A 23 9.68 65.18 -23.03
C ASN A 23 10.64 63.99 -22.92
N ARG A 24 11.88 64.16 -23.41
CA ARG A 24 12.86 63.08 -23.46
C ARG A 24 13.45 62.72 -22.10
N PHE A 25 13.75 63.73 -21.27
CA PHE A 25 14.46 63.58 -20.00
C PHE A 25 13.57 63.49 -18.77
N ILE A 26 12.34 64.02 -18.80
CA ILE A 26 11.47 64.05 -17.61
C ILE A 26 10.22 63.20 -17.83
N PHE A 27 9.40 63.50 -18.84
CA PHE A 27 8.13 62.80 -19.01
C PHE A 27 8.31 61.32 -19.33
N ARG A 28 9.19 60.97 -20.29
CA ARG A 28 9.46 59.56 -20.64
C ARG A 28 9.95 58.69 -19.47
N PRO A 29 10.98 59.07 -18.70
CA PRO A 29 11.41 58.24 -17.56
C PRO A 29 10.37 58.20 -16.44
N MET A 30 9.61 59.27 -16.22
CA MET A 30 8.55 59.29 -15.21
C MET A 30 7.40 58.32 -15.55
N LEU A 31 6.93 58.34 -16.79
CA LEU A 31 5.94 57.38 -17.30
C LEU A 31 6.46 55.94 -17.21
N LYS A 32 7.71 55.71 -17.65
CA LYS A 32 8.32 54.38 -17.56
C LYS A 32 8.41 53.87 -16.12
N MET A 33 8.75 54.73 -15.15
CA MET A 33 8.77 54.35 -13.74
C MET A 33 7.38 54.01 -13.20
N ALA A 34 6.33 54.69 -13.66
CA ALA A 34 4.95 54.38 -13.29
C ALA A 34 4.53 53.02 -13.87
N ASP A 35 4.78 52.80 -15.16
CA ASP A 35 4.48 51.53 -15.85
C ASP A 35 5.26 50.35 -15.24
N ASP A 36 6.55 50.53 -14.94
CA ASP A 36 7.39 49.50 -14.31
C ASP A 36 6.87 49.13 -12.90
N ARG A 37 6.34 50.12 -12.15
CA ARG A 37 5.73 49.87 -10.83
C ARG A 37 4.42 49.11 -10.97
N GLU A 38 3.55 49.53 -11.88
CA GLU A 38 2.27 48.85 -12.12
C GLU A 38 2.51 47.41 -12.59
N GLY A 39 3.45 47.21 -13.50
CA GLY A 39 3.86 45.89 -14.00
C GLY A 39 4.38 44.98 -12.88
N LYS A 40 5.24 45.50 -12.00
CA LYS A 40 5.74 44.73 -10.85
C LYS A 40 4.63 44.35 -9.87
N ILE A 41 3.67 45.26 -9.60
CA ILE A 41 2.55 44.97 -8.69
C ILE A 41 1.68 43.87 -9.27
N LYS A 42 1.31 43.97 -10.56
CA LYS A 42 0.54 42.93 -11.26
C LYS A 42 1.27 41.59 -11.26
N GLU A 43 2.58 41.60 -11.53
CA GLU A 43 3.38 40.38 -11.51
C GLU A 43 3.43 39.73 -10.12
N LEU A 44 3.59 40.54 -9.06
CA LEU A 44 3.57 40.04 -7.69
C LEU A 44 2.20 39.47 -7.31
N GLU A 45 1.11 40.11 -7.72
CA GLU A 45 -0.25 39.62 -7.51
C GLU A 45 -0.48 38.27 -8.22
N ASP A 46 -0.08 38.17 -9.49
CA ASP A 46 -0.19 36.92 -10.28
C ASP A 46 0.69 35.81 -9.72
N ARG A 47 1.90 36.14 -9.21
CA ARG A 47 2.74 35.15 -8.52
C ARG A 47 2.10 34.69 -7.22
N SER A 48 1.51 35.60 -6.44
CA SER A 48 0.81 35.27 -5.20
C SER A 48 -0.39 34.37 -5.44
N LYS A 49 -1.22 34.67 -6.46
CA LYS A 49 -2.37 33.84 -6.84
C LYS A 49 -1.92 32.44 -7.24
N ARG A 50 -0.94 32.33 -8.13
CA ARG A 50 -0.39 31.02 -8.55
C ARG A 50 0.25 30.24 -7.40
N ALA A 51 0.87 30.92 -6.44
CA ALA A 51 1.42 30.27 -5.26
C ALA A 51 0.31 29.73 -4.34
N ALA A 52 -0.78 30.48 -4.18
CA ALA A 52 -1.94 30.05 -3.41
C ALA A 52 -2.65 28.86 -4.08
N GLU A 53 -2.89 28.92 -5.39
CA GLU A 53 -3.48 27.82 -6.16
C GLU A 53 -2.65 26.53 -6.06
N LYS A 54 -1.32 26.64 -6.22
CA LYS A 54 -0.41 25.49 -6.06
C LYS A 54 -0.41 24.92 -4.65
N LEU A 55 -0.53 25.78 -3.63
CA LEU A 55 -0.61 25.33 -2.24
C LEU A 55 -1.92 24.58 -1.99
N GLU A 56 -3.03 25.09 -2.51
CA GLU A 56 -4.34 24.45 -2.42
C GLU A 56 -4.36 23.10 -3.13
N GLU A 57 -3.82 23.04 -4.35
CA GLU A 57 -3.67 21.79 -5.12
C GLU A 57 -2.80 20.78 -4.39
N ALA A 58 -1.63 21.20 -3.87
CA ALA A 58 -0.73 20.34 -3.10
C ALA A 58 -1.39 19.84 -1.81
N THR A 59 -2.15 20.69 -1.12
CA THR A 59 -2.87 20.32 0.10
C THR A 59 -3.97 19.31 -0.21
N SER A 60 -4.76 19.55 -1.25
CA SER A 60 -5.81 18.61 -1.69
C SER A 60 -5.22 17.26 -2.12
N SER A 61 -4.13 17.27 -2.90
CA SER A 61 -3.43 16.04 -3.29
C SER A 61 -2.88 15.29 -2.08
N TYR A 62 -2.34 16.00 -1.09
CA TYR A 62 -1.84 15.39 0.14
C TYR A 62 -2.96 14.76 0.96
N GLU A 63 -4.08 15.47 1.16
CA GLU A 63 -5.24 14.95 1.88
C GLU A 63 -5.82 13.70 1.19
N ASN A 64 -5.97 13.74 -0.13
CA ASN A 64 -6.41 12.59 -0.92
C ASN A 64 -5.44 11.41 -0.79
N GLY A 65 -4.13 11.66 -0.86
CA GLY A 65 -3.12 10.62 -0.68
C GLY A 65 -3.16 9.99 0.71
N VAL A 66 -3.42 10.76 1.76
CA VAL A 66 -3.59 10.22 3.13
C VAL A 66 -4.82 9.33 3.22
N VAL A 67 -5.94 9.71 2.58
CA VAL A 67 -7.16 8.88 2.54
C VAL A 67 -6.91 7.58 1.78
N GLU A 68 -6.23 7.64 0.64
CA GLU A 68 -5.89 6.47 -0.18
C GLU A 68 -4.98 5.50 0.58
N ILE A 69 -3.92 5.99 1.23
CA ILE A 69 -3.02 5.18 2.06
C ILE A 69 -3.79 4.49 3.19
N ARG A 70 -4.73 5.19 3.84
CA ARG A 70 -5.56 4.59 4.91
C ARG A 70 -6.47 3.50 4.37
N HIS A 71 -7.05 3.71 3.19
CA HIS A 71 -7.87 2.70 2.52
C HIS A 71 -7.04 1.46 2.18
N GLU A 72 -5.90 1.63 1.51
CA GLU A 72 -4.99 0.55 1.12
C GLU A 72 -4.47 -0.22 2.34
N ALA A 73 -4.10 0.49 3.42
CA ALA A 73 -3.68 -0.14 4.66
C ALA A 73 -4.82 -0.98 5.29
N SER A 74 -6.05 -0.46 5.30
CA SER A 74 -7.21 -1.20 5.80
C SER A 74 -7.49 -2.45 4.96
N GLU A 75 -7.40 -2.34 3.64
CA GLU A 75 -7.59 -3.47 2.72
C GLU A 75 -6.49 -4.52 2.86
N THR A 76 -5.24 -4.10 3.01
CA THR A 76 -4.09 -4.97 3.26
C THR A 76 -4.26 -5.74 4.58
N VAL A 77 -4.68 -5.06 5.65
CA VAL A 77 -4.93 -5.71 6.95
C VAL A 77 -6.10 -6.69 6.85
N ALA A 78 -7.17 -6.32 6.15
CA ALA A 78 -8.34 -7.18 5.97
C ALA A 78 -8.01 -8.45 5.15
N SER A 79 -7.28 -8.30 4.04
CA SER A 79 -6.83 -9.42 3.20
C SER A 79 -5.87 -10.34 3.97
N THR A 80 -4.88 -9.78 4.66
CA THR A 80 -3.94 -10.54 5.50
C THR A 80 -4.67 -11.33 6.59
N ARG A 81 -5.66 -10.72 7.26
CA ARG A 81 -6.47 -11.41 8.28
C ARG A 81 -7.27 -12.57 7.69
N LYS A 82 -7.85 -12.36 6.51
CA LYS A 82 -8.60 -13.40 5.80
C LYS A 82 -7.69 -14.56 5.41
N GLU A 83 -6.53 -14.27 4.83
CA GLU A 83 -5.54 -15.29 4.48
C GLU A 83 -5.06 -16.07 5.72
N ALA A 84 -4.78 -15.38 6.82
CA ALA A 84 -4.42 -16.03 8.08
C ALA A 84 -5.54 -16.94 8.62
N GLN A 85 -6.80 -16.51 8.50
CA GLN A 85 -7.96 -17.31 8.89
C GLN A 85 -8.11 -18.55 7.99
N ASP A 86 -7.94 -18.39 6.67
CA ASP A 86 -8.00 -19.48 5.71
C ASP A 86 -6.89 -20.51 5.97
N ILE A 87 -5.65 -20.05 6.20
CA ILE A 87 -4.52 -20.91 6.59
C ILE A 87 -4.81 -21.65 7.89
N SER A 88 -5.28 -20.95 8.93
CA SER A 88 -5.62 -21.56 10.22
C SER A 88 -6.69 -22.64 10.07
N SER A 89 -7.74 -22.35 9.28
CA SER A 89 -8.81 -23.31 9.00
C SER A 89 -8.29 -24.55 8.26
N GLY A 90 -7.41 -24.35 7.27
CA GLY A 90 -6.78 -25.43 6.51
C GLY A 90 -5.85 -26.29 7.37
N ILE A 91 -5.09 -25.70 8.29
CA ILE A 91 -4.25 -26.44 9.25
C ILE A 91 -5.13 -27.28 10.18
N GLN A 92 -6.22 -26.72 10.71
CA GLN A 92 -7.14 -27.46 11.57
C GLN A 92 -7.81 -28.62 10.84
N GLU A 93 -8.22 -28.42 9.59
CA GLU A 93 -8.83 -29.48 8.79
C GLU A 93 -7.83 -30.61 8.48
N LYS A 94 -6.59 -30.25 8.09
CA LYS A 94 -5.52 -31.22 7.88
C LYS A 94 -5.22 -32.02 9.14
N ALA A 95 -5.04 -31.35 10.28
CA ALA A 95 -4.80 -31.99 11.56
C ALA A 95 -5.94 -32.95 11.95
N ARG A 96 -7.20 -32.57 11.71
CA ARG A 96 -8.36 -33.46 11.95
C ARG A 96 -8.33 -34.68 11.04
N LYS A 97 -8.00 -34.52 9.76
CA LYS A 97 -7.90 -35.64 8.79
C LYS A 97 -6.76 -36.59 9.17
N GLU A 98 -5.60 -36.05 9.50
CA GLU A 98 -4.44 -36.84 9.93
C GLU A 98 -4.72 -37.60 11.23
N TYR A 99 -5.31 -36.94 12.23
CA TYR A 99 -5.72 -37.59 13.48
C TYR A 99 -6.70 -38.73 13.22
N LYS A 100 -7.73 -38.50 12.41
CA LYS A 100 -8.69 -39.55 12.06
C LYS A 100 -8.01 -40.73 11.36
N SER A 101 -7.15 -40.45 10.39
CA SER A 101 -6.39 -41.51 9.70
C SER A 101 -5.47 -42.29 10.65
N MET A 102 -4.85 -41.62 11.63
CA MET A 102 -4.02 -42.26 12.64
C MET A 102 -4.84 -43.19 13.54
N VAL A 103 -6.01 -42.74 14.01
CA VAL A 103 -6.92 -43.56 14.82
C VAL A 103 -7.44 -44.76 14.03
N ASP A 104 -7.85 -44.56 12.77
CA ASP A 104 -8.33 -45.63 11.91
C ASP A 104 -7.25 -46.69 11.67
N LYS A 105 -5.99 -46.27 11.44
CA LYS A 105 -4.84 -47.19 11.31
C LYS A 105 -4.56 -47.95 12.60
N ALA A 106 -4.54 -47.26 13.75
CA ALA A 106 -4.32 -47.91 15.04
C ALA A 106 -5.41 -48.94 15.35
N ALA A 107 -6.67 -48.66 15.01
CA ALA A 107 -7.77 -49.60 15.16
C ALA A 107 -7.60 -50.86 14.29
N LEU A 108 -7.14 -50.70 13.04
CA LEU A 108 -6.83 -51.81 12.14
C LEU A 108 -5.65 -52.66 12.67
N GLU A 109 -4.58 -52.02 13.12
CA GLU A 109 -3.41 -52.71 13.70
C GLU A 109 -3.81 -53.53 14.94
N ILE A 110 -4.63 -52.97 15.84
CA ILE A 110 -5.16 -53.69 17.01
C ILE A 110 -5.99 -54.89 16.57
N GLN A 111 -6.83 -54.74 15.56
CA GLN A 111 -7.67 -55.83 15.07
C GLN A 111 -6.83 -56.97 14.47
N GLU A 112 -5.82 -56.65 13.66
CA GLU A 112 -4.89 -57.64 13.11
C GLU A 112 -4.08 -58.35 14.21
N GLU A 113 -3.66 -57.61 15.24
CA GLU A 113 -2.90 -58.17 16.36
C GLU A 113 -3.77 -59.12 17.21
N MET A 114 -5.04 -58.77 17.44
CA MET A 114 -6.02 -59.65 18.11
C MET A 114 -6.29 -60.94 17.33
N GLU A 115 -6.38 -60.86 15.99
CA GLU A 115 -6.53 -62.05 15.14
C GLU A 115 -5.29 -62.95 15.21
N LYS A 116 -4.07 -62.38 15.18
CA LYS A 116 -2.82 -63.12 15.35
C LYS A 116 -2.76 -63.82 16.71
N VAL A 117 -3.02 -63.09 17.79
CA VAL A 117 -3.04 -63.64 19.16
C VAL A 117 -4.08 -64.77 19.28
N SER A 118 -5.27 -64.61 18.70
CA SER A 118 -6.31 -65.66 18.70
C SER A 118 -5.87 -66.91 17.94
N SER A 119 -5.24 -66.74 16.77
CA SER A 119 -4.66 -67.83 15.98
C SER A 119 -3.58 -68.58 16.77
N ASP A 120 -2.68 -67.85 17.43
CA ASP A 120 -1.58 -68.46 18.17
C ASP A 120 -2.07 -69.17 19.45
N LEU A 121 -3.06 -68.62 20.17
CA LEU A 121 -3.72 -69.33 21.28
C LEU A 121 -4.33 -70.66 20.83
N LYS A 122 -4.96 -70.72 19.64
CA LYS A 122 -5.53 -71.96 19.11
C LYS A 122 -4.46 -73.02 18.82
N LYS A 123 -3.29 -72.61 18.30
CA LYS A 123 -2.15 -73.51 18.09
C LYS A 123 -1.61 -74.05 19.41
N ASP A 124 -1.45 -73.18 20.40
CA ASP A 124 -0.96 -73.56 21.73
C ASP A 124 -1.90 -74.54 22.42
N ILE A 125 -3.22 -74.30 22.38
CA ILE A 125 -4.24 -75.24 22.90
C ILE A 125 -4.14 -76.61 22.20
N GLY A 126 -3.94 -76.63 20.88
CA GLY A 126 -3.73 -77.88 20.12
C GLY A 126 -2.50 -78.65 20.59
N GLY A 127 -1.40 -77.95 20.83
CA GLY A 127 -0.18 -78.52 21.40
C GLY A 127 -0.39 -79.09 22.80
N PHE A 128 -1.06 -78.35 23.69
CA PHE A 128 -1.38 -78.81 25.05
C PHE A 128 -2.33 -80.02 25.05
N ALA A 129 -3.34 -80.05 24.18
CA ALA A 129 -4.25 -81.17 24.04
C ALA A 129 -3.52 -82.45 23.57
N GLN A 130 -2.57 -82.32 22.66
CA GLN A 130 -1.75 -83.44 22.19
C GLN A 130 -0.84 -83.97 23.30
N VAL A 131 -0.17 -83.09 24.06
CA VAL A 131 0.65 -83.46 25.23
C VAL A 131 -0.20 -84.16 26.31
N LEU A 132 -1.40 -83.66 26.59
CA LEU A 132 -2.34 -84.29 27.53
C LEU A 132 -2.81 -85.65 27.04
N ALA A 133 -3.16 -85.79 25.76
CA ALA A 133 -3.56 -87.06 25.16
C ALA A 133 -2.43 -88.09 25.25
N THR A 134 -1.18 -87.71 24.95
CA THR A 134 -0.01 -88.60 25.11
C THR A 134 0.21 -89.00 26.57
N LYS A 135 0.00 -88.09 27.52
CA LYS A 135 0.19 -88.37 28.95
C LYS A 135 -0.91 -89.26 29.56
N ILE A 136 -2.15 -89.14 29.09
CA ILE A 136 -3.27 -89.99 29.51
C ILE A 136 -3.19 -91.37 28.85
N LEU A 137 -2.91 -91.43 27.54
CA LEU A 137 -2.78 -92.70 26.81
C LEU A 137 -1.51 -93.46 27.20
N GLY A 138 -0.40 -92.76 27.47
CA GLY A 138 0.82 -93.37 28.01
C GLY A 138 0.67 -93.93 29.43
N ARG A 139 -0.37 -93.53 30.18
CA ARG A 139 -0.70 -94.06 31.50
C ARG A 139 -1.61 -95.29 31.46
N GLN A 140 -2.21 -95.61 30.32
CA GLN A 140 -3.09 -96.79 30.16
C GLN A 140 -2.39 -97.99 29.49
N ALA A 141 -1.11 -97.85 29.11
CA ALA A 141 -0.31 -98.91 28.48
C ALA A 141 0.81 -99.47 29.40
N GLY A 142 0.63 -99.41 30.73
CA GLY A 142 1.55 -99.97 31.72
C GLY A 142 0.79 -100.64 32.86
#